data_AF-A0A2D6ZSM5-F1
#
_entry.id   AF-A0A2D6ZSM5-F1
#
_cell.length_a   1.000
_cell.length_b   1.000
_cell.length_c   1.000
_cell.angle_alpha   90.00
_cell.angle_beta   90.00
_cell.angle_gamma   90.00
#
_symmetry.space_group_name_H-M   'P 1'
#
loop_
_entity.id
_entity.type
_entity.pdbx_description
1 polymer ?
#
loop_
_entity_poly.entity_id
_entity_poly.type
_entity_poly.pdbx_seq_one_letter_code
_entity_poly.pdbx_strand_id
1 'polypeptide(L)'
;MIFFFLKIFIINFFLISNFSIADENQYYKYDDNIVNEKTYSGPMGMGLIRSYELKQKKICIYNTINGQKKIVLENKSSICPKK
;
A
#
# COMPACT_ATOMS: atom_id res chain seq x y z
N MET A 1 -0.51 -49.37 6.75
CA MET A 1 -0.91 -48.38 5.72
C MET A 1 -1.43 -47.06 6.30
N ILE A 2 -2.34 -47.05 7.28
CA ILE A 2 -2.94 -45.83 7.87
C ILE A 2 -1.91 -44.76 8.32
N PHE A 3 -0.82 -45.17 8.96
CA PHE A 3 0.21 -44.24 9.47
C PHE A 3 0.96 -43.48 8.37
N PHE A 4 1.02 -44.04 7.16
CA PHE A 4 1.71 -43.42 6.03
C PHE A 4 0.87 -42.27 5.43
N PHE A 5 -0.45 -42.46 5.35
CA PHE A 5 -1.38 -41.43 4.89
C PHE A 5 -1.46 -40.24 5.86
N LEU A 6 -1.37 -40.49 7.17
CA LEU A 6 -1.40 -39.42 8.18
C LEU A 6 -0.20 -38.47 8.06
N LYS A 7 0.99 -39.00 7.76
CA LYS A 7 2.20 -38.18 7.56
C LYS A 7 2.11 -37.28 6.33
N ILE A 8 1.58 -37.81 5.22
CA ILE A 8 1.39 -37.04 3.98
C ILE A 8 0.39 -35.90 4.19
N PHE A 9 -0.66 -36.13 4.97
CA PHE A 9 -1.65 -35.10 5.28
C PHE A 9 -1.05 -33.95 6.12
N ILE A 10 -0.23 -34.28 7.12
CA ILE A 10 0.43 -33.27 7.99
C ILE A 10 1.43 -32.43 7.18
N ILE A 11 2.18 -33.03 6.25
CA ILE A 11 3.14 -32.30 5.41
C ILE A 11 2.43 -31.29 4.49
N ASN A 12 1.30 -31.67 3.88
CA ASN A 12 0.54 -30.79 3.01
C ASN A 12 -0.11 -29.63 3.79
N PHE A 13 -0.57 -29.88 5.03
CA PHE A 13 -1.14 -28.83 5.88
C PHE A 13 -0.11 -27.74 6.25
N PHE A 14 1.15 -28.14 6.49
CA PHE A 14 2.23 -27.20 6.84
C PHE A 14 2.71 -26.33 5.65
N LEU A 15 2.52 -26.79 4.42
CA LEU A 15 2.88 -26.01 3.23
C LEU A 15 1.87 -24.90 2.93
N ILE A 16 0.58 -25.13 3.22
CA ILE A 16 -0.48 -24.16 2.94
C ILE A 16 -0.48 -23.01 3.96
N SER A 17 -0.10 -23.26 5.23
CA SER A 17 -0.06 -22.21 6.26
C SER A 17 0.97 -21.11 5.99
N ASN A 18 1.99 -21.38 5.17
CA ASN A 18 3.01 -20.40 4.80
C ASN A 18 2.63 -19.58 3.55
N PHE A 19 1.49 -19.87 2.91
CA PHE A 19 0.98 -19.06 1.82
C PHE A 19 0.31 -17.80 2.36
N SER A 20 1.14 -16.89 2.88
CA SER A 20 0.71 -15.51 3.11
C SER A 20 0.60 -14.83 1.75
N ILE A 21 -0.63 -14.57 1.32
CA ILE A 21 -0.93 -13.66 0.22
C ILE A 21 -0.37 -12.30 0.66
N ALA A 22 0.75 -11.90 0.06
CA ALA A 22 1.25 -10.54 0.15
C ALA A 22 0.27 -9.67 -0.64
N ASP A 23 -0.79 -9.24 0.04
CA ASP A 23 -1.68 -8.22 -0.49
C ASP A 23 -0.86 -6.95 -0.68
N GLU A 24 -0.87 -6.41 -1.89
CA GLU A 24 -0.03 -5.29 -2.34
C GLU A 24 -0.53 -3.95 -1.78
N ASN A 25 -1.04 -3.94 -0.54
CA ASN A 25 -1.30 -2.73 0.19
C ASN A 25 0.03 -2.29 0.81
N GLN A 26 0.81 -1.52 0.02
CA GLN A 26 2.01 -0.83 0.46
C GLN A 26 1.70 -0.02 1.74
N TYR A 27 1.89 -0.65 2.90
CA TYR A 27 1.89 0.01 4.19
C TYR A 27 3.15 0.87 4.20
N TYR A 28 3.01 2.16 3.91
CA TYR A 28 4.12 3.10 3.97
C TYR A 28 4.63 3.11 5.40
N LYS A 29 5.77 2.46 5.62
CA LYS A 29 6.56 2.57 6.85
C LYS A 29 6.69 4.06 7.15
N TYR A 30 6.12 4.50 8.28
CA TYR A 30 6.22 5.87 8.74
C TYR A 30 7.71 6.16 8.91
N ASP A 31 8.27 6.85 7.92
CA ASP A 31 9.67 7.29 7.90
C ASP A 31 9.66 8.67 8.58
N ASP A 32 10.54 8.87 9.56
CA ASP A 32 10.63 10.12 10.35
C ASP A 32 10.91 11.38 9.50
N ASN A 33 11.15 11.20 8.20
CA ASN A 33 11.41 12.25 7.22
C ASN A 33 10.17 12.78 6.48
N ILE A 34 8.96 12.36 6.87
CA ILE A 34 7.73 12.87 6.28
C ILE A 34 7.41 14.25 6.88
N VAL A 35 7.32 15.26 6.01
CA VAL A 35 6.96 16.63 6.39
C VAL A 35 5.79 17.13 5.56
N ASN A 36 5.10 18.18 6.05
CA ASN A 36 4.00 18.85 5.35
C ASN A 36 2.89 17.90 4.89
N GLU A 37 2.57 16.92 5.74
CA GLU A 37 1.48 15.99 5.48
C GLU A 37 0.13 16.71 5.47
N LYS A 38 -0.69 16.42 4.45
CA LYS A 38 -2.06 16.88 4.32
C LYS A 38 -2.94 15.72 3.90
N THR A 39 -4.08 15.60 4.57
CA THR A 39 -5.14 14.66 4.21
C THR A 39 -6.29 15.40 3.56
N TYR A 40 -7.00 14.71 2.68
CA TYR A 40 -8.06 15.28 1.87
C TYR A 40 -9.20 14.27 1.80
N SER A 41 -10.43 14.79 1.72
CA SER A 41 -11.62 13.98 1.51
C SER A 41 -12.30 14.48 0.24
N GLY A 42 -12.07 13.78 -0.86
CA GLY A 42 -12.72 14.10 -2.12
C GLY A 42 -14.16 13.60 -2.17
N PRO A 43 -14.95 14.05 -3.15
CA PRO A 43 -16.34 13.63 -3.33
C PRO A 43 -16.42 12.11 -3.51
N MET A 44 -17.34 11.47 -2.80
CA MET A 44 -17.51 10.00 -2.78
C MET A 44 -16.25 9.20 -2.39
N GLY A 45 -15.31 9.81 -1.65
CA GLY A 45 -14.05 9.16 -1.28
C GLY A 45 -13.08 8.95 -2.45
N MET A 46 -13.33 9.62 -3.59
CA MET A 46 -12.47 9.61 -4.77
C MET A 46 -11.68 10.92 -4.90
N GLY A 47 -10.52 10.87 -5.56
CA GLY A 47 -9.64 12.02 -5.77
C GLY A 47 -8.42 11.99 -4.84
N LEU A 48 -7.76 13.13 -4.67
CA LEU A 48 -6.60 13.24 -3.78
C LEU A 48 -7.05 12.92 -2.34
N ILE A 49 -6.35 12.02 -1.66
CA ILE A 49 -6.64 11.62 -0.27
C ILE A 49 -5.52 11.97 0.70
N ARG A 50 -4.27 12.00 0.23
CA ARG A 50 -3.10 12.31 1.06
C ARG A 50 -2.01 12.91 0.21
N SER A 51 -1.33 13.93 0.72
CA SER A 51 -0.09 14.44 0.15
C SER A 51 0.93 14.67 1.24
N TYR A 52 2.19 14.36 0.96
CA TYR A 52 3.26 14.60 1.91
C TYR A 52 4.59 14.78 1.19
N GLU A 53 5.54 15.43 1.85
CA GLU A 53 6.88 15.62 1.33
C GLU A 53 7.83 14.61 1.97
N LEU A 54 8.67 14.00 1.14
CA LEU A 54 9.67 13.03 1.57
C LEU A 54 11.00 13.37 0.90
N LYS A 55 12.01 13.71 1.72
CA LYS A 55 13.36 14.11 1.29
C LYS A 55 13.41 15.33 0.38
N GLN A 56 13.27 15.18 -0.93
CA GLN A 56 13.19 16.26 -1.94
C GLN A 56 11.98 16.09 -2.87
N LYS A 57 11.22 15.02 -2.66
CA LYS A 57 10.09 14.65 -3.50
C LYS A 57 8.79 14.97 -2.79
N LYS A 58 7.74 15.19 -3.58
CA LYS A 58 6.38 15.27 -3.08
C LYS A 58 5.60 14.06 -3.53
N ILE A 59 4.92 13.44 -2.57
CA ILE A 59 4.07 12.28 -2.79
C ILE A 59 2.62 12.73 -2.75
N CYS A 60 1.85 12.28 -3.73
CA CYS A 60 0.42 12.54 -3.83
C CYS A 60 -0.27 11.18 -4.00
N ILE A 61 -1.20 10.86 -3.11
CA ILE A 61 -1.98 9.63 -3.11
C ILE A 61 -3.41 9.97 -3.48
N TYR A 62 -3.91 9.32 -4.52
CA TYR A 62 -5.26 9.49 -5.04
C TYR A 62 -6.03 8.19 -4.89
N ASN A 63 -7.31 8.30 -4.58
CA ASN A 63 -8.26 7.21 -4.68
C ASN A 63 -9.00 7.30 -6.02
N THR A 64 -9.04 6.18 -6.75
CA THR A 64 -9.70 6.07 -8.06
C THR A 64 -10.65 4.89 -8.07
N ILE A 65 -11.50 4.80 -9.11
CA ILE A 65 -12.41 3.65 -9.30
C ILE A 65 -11.64 2.33 -9.34
N ASN A 66 -10.40 2.36 -9.85
CA ASN A 66 -9.55 1.19 -9.99
C ASN A 66 -8.63 0.99 -8.75
N GLY A 67 -8.87 1.69 -7.65
CA GLY A 67 -8.07 1.62 -6.42
C GLY A 67 -7.17 2.85 -6.20
N GLN A 68 -6.16 2.70 -5.33
CA GLN A 68 -5.26 3.80 -4.98
C GLN A 68 -4.14 4.00 -5.99
N LYS A 69 -3.88 5.25 -6.36
CA LYS A 69 -2.81 5.65 -7.26
C LYS A 69 -1.84 6.61 -6.56
N LYS A 70 -0.55 6.27 -6.60
CA LYS A 70 0.53 7.12 -6.11
C LYS A 70 1.18 7.90 -7.25
N ILE A 71 1.45 9.18 -7.01
CA ILE A 71 2.26 10.03 -7.89
C ILE A 71 3.42 10.58 -7.07
N VAL A 72 4.61 10.54 -7.67
CA VAL A 72 5.84 11.07 -7.07
C VAL A 72 6.32 12.22 -7.95
N LEU A 73 6.41 13.41 -7.36
CA LEU A 73 6.92 14.63 -7.98
C LEU A 73 8.34 14.88 -7.45
N GLU A 74 9.28 15.22 -8.33
CA GLU A 74 10.68 15.42 -7.93
C GLU A 74 10.93 16.73 -7.18
N ASN A 75 9.97 17.66 -7.19
CA ASN A 75 10.08 18.94 -6.52
C ASN A 75 9.03 19.08 -5.40
N LYS A 76 9.48 19.43 -4.19
CA LYS A 76 8.62 19.66 -3.01
C LYS A 76 7.56 20.74 -3.23
N SER A 77 7.93 21.81 -3.94
CA SER A 77 7.05 22.96 -4.16
C SER A 77 5.95 22.68 -5.19
N SER A 78 6.01 21.55 -5.89
CA SER A 78 4.99 21.18 -6.87
C SER A 78 3.64 20.96 -6.18
N ILE A 79 2.56 21.45 -6.79
CA ILE A 79 1.21 21.18 -6.31
C ILE A 79 0.80 19.81 -6.85
N CYS A 80 0.13 19.00 -6.03
CA CYS A 80 -0.42 17.73 -6.48
C CYS A 80 -1.41 18.00 -7.64
N PRO A 81 -1.24 17.37 -8.81
CA PRO A 81 -2.08 17.64 -9.96
C PRO A 81 -3.56 17.38 -9.64
N LYS A 82 -4.43 18.33 -9.97
CA LYS A 82 -5.87 18.11 -9.92
C LYS A 82 -6.22 17.32 -11.19
N LYS A 83 -6.62 16.07 -11.01
CA LYS A 83 -7.21 15.27 -12.09
C LYS A 83 -8.72 15.41 -12.06
#